data_AF-A0A957Y0H1-F1
#
_entry.id   AF-A0A957Y0H1-F1
#
_cell.length_a   1.000
_cell.length_b   1.000
_cell.length_c   1.000
_cell.angle_alpha   90.00
_cell.angle_beta   90.00
_cell.angle_gamma   90.00
#
_symmetry.space_group_name_H-M   'P 1'
#
loop_
_entity.id
_entity.type
_entity.pdbx_description
1 polymer ?
#
loop_
_entity_poly.entity_id
_entity_poly.type
_entity_poly.pdbx_seq_one_letter_code
_entity_poly.pdbx_strand_id
1 'polypeptide(L)'
;MKLKHLLLAAAVVALLVVTGQPLMAQNGNVWNINYYANTSWSGTPAMAQADTYIDFNWGTVPPGPGMPSTNWTATMTSSVNFYYTGTYVFRALADDEVSLQIDGVTYINTMGAGMSGKPVQVSVSLNQGTHNLVVQYRQYTDTAYVYLNWAYQQPGGGYTYTPLPTPMPNVTPEPTAAGPTPTPSCDPWWECSCPTSATSVTTEYGDYTPCIQNNEPQSACFVSDGQWDAPNMGSIDSEPTIQVWGNCTPGQLQCMQLACNQEPVQATCSKTGAGWFYYGACPADATVVQ
;
A
#
# COMPACT_ATOMS: atom_id res chain seq x y z
N MET A 1 -74.75 -3.22 13.39
CA MET A 1 -73.57 -3.48 14.23
C MET A 1 -72.34 -3.32 13.34
N LYS A 2 -71.58 -2.23 13.47
CA LYS A 2 -70.48 -1.86 12.56
C LYS A 2 -69.21 -2.62 12.93
N LEU A 3 -68.71 -3.49 12.05
CA LEU A 3 -67.43 -4.15 12.20
C LEU A 3 -66.35 -3.28 11.53
N LYS A 4 -65.56 -2.57 12.33
CA LYS A 4 -64.37 -1.84 11.86
C LYS A 4 -63.16 -2.77 11.99
N HIS A 5 -62.60 -3.21 10.89
CA HIS A 5 -61.28 -3.82 10.86
C HIS A 5 -60.23 -2.70 10.96
N LEU A 6 -59.52 -2.64 12.09
CA LEU A 6 -58.26 -1.91 12.18
C LEU A 6 -57.16 -2.81 11.60
N LEU A 7 -56.62 -2.44 10.44
CA LEU A 7 -55.34 -2.93 9.97
C LEU A 7 -54.25 -2.06 10.63
N LEU A 8 -53.47 -2.62 11.54
CA LEU A 8 -52.21 -2.00 11.97
C LEU A 8 -51.16 -2.29 10.89
N ALA A 9 -50.75 -1.25 10.16
CA ALA A 9 -49.53 -1.30 9.36
C ALA A 9 -48.33 -1.09 10.31
N ALA A 10 -47.61 -2.16 10.63
CA ALA A 10 -46.32 -2.04 11.28
C ALA A 10 -45.28 -1.58 10.25
N ALA A 11 -44.90 -0.31 10.30
CA ALA A 11 -43.77 0.20 9.51
C ALA A 11 -42.48 -0.32 10.14
N VAL A 12 -41.88 -1.33 9.53
CA VAL A 12 -40.52 -1.78 9.85
C VAL A 12 -39.57 -0.73 9.28
N VAL A 13 -39.11 0.19 10.14
CA VAL A 13 -37.99 1.08 9.81
C VAL A 13 -36.73 0.22 9.88
N ALA A 14 -36.28 -0.27 8.73
CA ALA A 14 -34.97 -0.89 8.60
C ALA A 14 -33.91 0.20 8.82
N LEU A 15 -33.34 0.24 10.03
CA LEU A 15 -32.16 1.04 10.33
C LEU A 15 -30.99 0.39 9.59
N LEU A 16 -30.68 0.88 8.39
CA LEU A 16 -29.44 0.57 7.69
C LEU A 16 -28.29 1.12 8.52
N VAL A 17 -27.72 0.29 9.38
CA VAL A 17 -26.38 0.55 9.93
C VAL A 17 -25.41 0.34 8.78
N VAL A 18 -25.15 1.42 8.04
CA VAL A 18 -24.05 1.48 7.08
C VAL A 18 -22.77 1.42 7.92
N THR A 19 -22.24 0.21 8.08
CA THR A 19 -20.90 0.03 8.63
C THR A 19 -19.93 0.62 7.60
N GLY A 20 -19.48 1.85 7.85
CA GLY A 20 -18.43 2.47 7.06
C GLY A 20 -17.20 1.57 7.10
N GLN A 21 -16.93 0.88 6.00
CA GLN A 21 -15.67 0.18 5.82
C GLN A 21 -14.54 1.22 5.94
N PRO A 22 -13.40 0.90 6.58
CA PRO A 22 -12.25 1.79 6.60
C PRO A 22 -11.81 1.98 5.14
N LEU A 23 -12.10 3.16 4.58
CA LEU A 23 -11.51 3.62 3.34
C LEU A 23 -10.00 3.67 3.61
N MET A 24 -9.28 2.72 3.03
CA MET A 24 -7.81 2.72 2.98
C MET A 24 -7.40 4.06 2.37
N ALA A 25 -6.96 4.98 3.23
CA ALA A 25 -6.88 6.41 2.90
C ALA A 25 -6.14 6.67 1.58
N GLN A 26 -5.02 5.97 1.41
CA GLN A 26 -4.10 6.11 0.28
C GLN A 26 -4.43 5.22 -0.92
N ASN A 27 -5.47 4.38 -0.84
CA ASN A 27 -5.75 3.40 -1.87
C ASN A 27 -6.14 4.05 -3.22
N GLY A 28 -5.65 3.50 -4.32
CA GLY A 28 -5.85 4.02 -5.66
C GLY A 28 -5.03 5.27 -6.01
N ASN A 29 -4.13 5.72 -5.12
CA ASN A 29 -3.22 6.83 -5.42
C ASN A 29 -1.87 6.28 -5.93
N VAL A 30 -1.19 7.09 -6.74
CA VAL A 30 0.22 6.87 -7.11
C VAL A 30 1.04 8.03 -6.57
N TRP A 31 2.02 7.73 -5.74
CA TRP A 31 2.99 8.65 -5.19
C TRP A 31 4.24 8.65 -6.05
N ASN A 32 4.59 9.82 -6.61
CA ASN A 32 5.88 10.04 -7.24
C ASN A 32 6.87 10.51 -6.19
N ILE A 33 7.94 9.74 -5.99
CA ILE A 33 8.88 9.91 -4.89
C ILE A 33 10.25 10.24 -5.47
N ASN A 34 10.79 11.39 -5.08
CA ASN A 34 12.12 11.85 -5.46
C ASN A 34 13.01 11.92 -4.23
N TYR A 35 14.17 11.27 -4.28
CA TYR A 35 15.16 11.25 -3.21
C TYR A 35 16.37 12.12 -3.55
N TYR A 36 16.91 12.82 -2.56
CA TYR A 36 18.06 13.70 -2.69
C TYR A 36 19.11 13.29 -1.66
N ALA A 37 20.36 13.11 -2.10
CA ALA A 37 21.50 12.77 -1.25
C ALA A 37 22.03 13.99 -0.44
N ASN A 38 21.12 14.79 0.11
CA ASN A 38 21.40 15.93 0.98
C ASN A 38 20.17 16.28 1.84
N THR A 39 20.38 17.09 2.87
CA THR A 39 19.34 17.49 3.84
C THR A 39 18.51 18.70 3.40
N SER A 40 18.65 19.16 2.15
CA SER A 40 18.09 20.43 1.67
C SER A 40 17.22 20.31 0.41
N TRP A 41 16.81 19.10 0.00
CA TRP A 41 16.08 18.84 -1.27
C TRP A 41 16.72 19.55 -2.48
N SER A 42 18.05 19.66 -2.48
CA SER A 42 18.76 20.48 -3.45
C SER A 42 19.31 19.64 -4.61
N GLY A 43 19.37 20.26 -5.80
CA GLY A 43 19.88 19.63 -7.02
C GLY A 43 18.89 18.67 -7.68
N THR A 44 19.41 17.83 -8.58
CA THR A 44 18.64 16.77 -9.23
C THR A 44 18.42 15.61 -8.26
N PRO A 45 17.23 14.98 -8.24
CA PRO A 45 17.02 13.75 -7.48
C PRO A 45 18.07 12.69 -7.84
N ALA A 46 18.68 12.08 -6.83
CA ALA A 46 19.64 10.99 -7.00
C ALA A 46 18.94 9.66 -7.31
N MET A 47 17.68 9.53 -6.88
CA MET A 47 16.82 8.39 -7.15
C MET A 47 15.37 8.85 -7.24
N ALA A 48 14.58 8.18 -8.06
CA ALA A 48 13.14 8.38 -8.14
C ALA A 48 12.42 7.03 -8.20
N GLN A 49 11.24 6.95 -7.62
CA GLN A 49 10.37 5.77 -7.68
C GLN A 49 8.90 6.17 -7.65
N ALA A 50 8.01 5.21 -7.93
CA ALA A 50 6.58 5.33 -7.72
C ALA A 50 6.12 4.29 -6.70
N ASP A 51 5.15 4.65 -5.85
CA ASP A 51 4.55 3.75 -4.86
C ASP A 51 3.05 4.05 -4.70
N THR A 52 2.30 3.11 -4.13
CA THR A 52 0.87 3.27 -3.82
C THR A 52 0.65 3.80 -2.41
N TYR A 53 1.64 3.66 -1.52
CA TYR A 53 1.55 4.11 -0.13
C TYR A 53 2.78 4.90 0.31
N ILE A 54 2.57 5.91 1.15
CA ILE A 54 3.62 6.42 2.04
C ILE A 54 3.59 5.56 3.30
N ASP A 55 4.32 4.44 3.23
CA ASP A 55 4.51 3.46 4.30
C ASP A 55 5.94 2.89 4.25
N PHE A 56 6.93 3.75 4.47
CA PHE A 56 8.32 3.40 4.30
C PHE A 56 9.03 3.20 5.64
N ASN A 57 9.72 2.06 5.76
CA ASN A 57 10.67 1.81 6.84
C ASN A 57 11.99 1.33 6.24
N TRP A 58 12.97 2.23 6.21
CA TRP A 58 14.31 1.91 5.72
C TRP A 58 15.23 1.40 6.84
N GLY A 59 14.82 1.48 8.11
CA GLY A 59 15.70 1.16 9.23
C GLY A 59 16.99 1.98 9.13
N THR A 60 18.15 1.34 9.14
CA THR A 60 19.46 2.00 9.04
C THR A 60 20.09 1.93 7.64
N VAL A 61 19.37 1.39 6.65
CA VAL A 61 19.87 1.21 5.28
C VAL A 61 19.43 2.36 4.37
N PRO A 62 20.19 2.68 3.30
CA PRO A 62 19.79 3.70 2.35
C PRO A 62 18.51 3.29 1.57
N PRO A 63 17.74 4.25 1.03
CA PRO A 63 16.58 3.98 0.19
C PRO A 63 16.87 3.14 -1.06
N GLY A 64 18.10 3.19 -1.58
CA GLY A 64 18.51 2.45 -2.75
C GLY A 64 19.92 2.81 -3.22
N PRO A 65 20.40 2.20 -4.31
CA PRO A 65 21.73 2.46 -4.85
C PRO A 65 21.95 3.95 -5.14
N GLY A 66 23.11 4.48 -4.75
CA GLY A 66 23.46 5.89 -4.95
C GLY A 66 22.93 6.85 -3.89
N MET A 67 22.13 6.37 -2.93
CA MET A 67 21.71 7.15 -1.77
C MET A 67 22.61 6.88 -0.55
N PRO A 68 22.91 7.90 0.28
CA PRO A 68 23.55 7.69 1.58
C PRO A 68 22.54 7.09 2.57
N SER A 69 23.03 6.38 3.60
CA SER A 69 22.18 5.86 4.69
C SER A 69 21.68 6.96 5.63
N THR A 70 22.35 8.12 5.64
CA THR A 70 22.09 9.25 6.54
C THR A 70 22.11 10.56 5.73
N ASN A 71 21.58 11.63 6.30
CA ASN A 71 21.63 12.99 5.73
C ASN A 71 21.02 13.11 4.32
N TRP A 72 19.83 12.57 4.13
CA TRP A 72 19.10 12.61 2.86
C TRP A 72 17.67 13.12 3.03
N THR A 73 17.04 13.47 1.91
CA THR A 73 15.66 13.95 1.88
C THR A 73 14.85 13.26 0.81
N ALA A 74 13.53 13.25 0.98
CA ALA A 74 12.58 12.82 -0.04
C ALA A 74 11.43 13.80 -0.20
N THR A 75 10.93 13.91 -1.43
CA THR A 75 9.65 14.56 -1.76
C THR A 75 8.73 13.52 -2.37
N MET A 76 7.60 13.26 -1.73
CA MET A 76 6.53 12.42 -2.25
C MET A 76 5.37 13.30 -2.71
N THR A 77 4.88 13.10 -3.93
CA THR A 77 3.78 13.88 -4.51
C THR A 77 2.70 12.97 -5.08
N SER A 78 1.43 13.32 -4.86
CA SER A 78 0.31 12.60 -5.45
C SER A 78 -0.89 13.53 -5.67
N SER A 79 -1.68 13.23 -6.71
CA SER A 79 -3.01 13.80 -6.91
C SER A 79 -4.03 12.83 -6.34
N VAL A 80 -4.62 13.19 -5.19
CA VAL A 80 -5.49 12.31 -4.42
C VAL A 80 -6.95 12.75 -4.59
N ASN A 81 -7.84 11.81 -4.92
CA ASN A 81 -9.27 12.10 -5.05
C ASN A 81 -10.01 11.86 -3.74
N PHE A 82 -10.56 12.93 -3.15
CA PHE A 82 -11.38 12.87 -1.94
C PHE A 82 -12.86 12.77 -2.33
N TYR A 83 -13.53 11.67 -1.97
CA TYR A 83 -14.89 11.37 -2.42
C TYR A 83 -15.99 12.16 -1.70
N TYR A 84 -15.69 12.78 -0.55
CA TYR A 84 -16.68 13.49 0.25
C TYR A 84 -16.13 14.86 0.66
N THR A 85 -16.95 15.90 0.56
CA THR A 85 -16.67 17.17 1.23
C THR A 85 -16.81 16.96 2.73
N GLY A 86 -15.80 17.36 3.51
CA GLY A 86 -15.87 17.34 4.96
C GLY A 86 -14.49 17.38 5.61
N THR A 87 -14.42 16.93 6.86
CA THR A 87 -13.18 16.95 7.63
C THR A 87 -12.44 15.63 7.49
N TYR A 88 -11.18 15.70 7.11
CA TYR A 88 -10.25 14.58 7.06
C TYR A 88 -9.23 14.73 8.17
N VAL A 89 -8.99 13.66 8.91
CA VAL A 89 -7.97 13.61 9.96
C VAL A 89 -6.73 12.94 9.41
N PHE A 90 -5.69 13.72 9.14
CA PHE A 90 -4.40 13.22 8.71
C PHE A 90 -3.54 12.87 9.92
N ARG A 91 -2.77 11.79 9.81
CA ARG A 91 -1.70 11.47 10.76
C ARG A 91 -0.42 11.17 10.01
N ALA A 92 0.69 11.66 10.54
CA ALA A 92 2.01 11.33 10.06
C ALA A 92 2.89 10.86 11.23
N LEU A 93 3.83 9.97 10.92
CA LEU A 93 4.88 9.56 11.82
C LEU A 93 6.16 9.45 11.00
N ALA A 94 7.22 10.07 11.48
CA ALA A 94 8.50 10.05 10.79
C ALA A 94 9.64 10.08 11.78
N ASP A 95 10.76 9.52 11.35
CA ASP A 95 12.07 9.65 11.95
C ASP A 95 13.03 9.94 10.80
N ASP A 96 13.52 11.15 10.58
CA ASP A 96 13.46 12.29 11.51
C ASP A 96 12.26 13.26 11.34
N GLU A 97 12.13 13.94 10.19
CA GLU A 97 11.22 15.08 10.03
C GLU A 97 10.26 14.90 8.84
N VAL A 98 9.04 15.40 8.97
CA VAL A 98 7.98 15.32 7.95
C VAL A 98 7.15 16.60 7.87
N SER A 99 6.79 16.98 6.64
CA SER A 99 5.84 18.05 6.35
C SER A 99 4.79 17.54 5.37
N LEU A 100 3.52 17.87 5.61
CA LEU A 100 2.40 17.59 4.69
C LEU A 100 1.83 18.91 4.19
N GLN A 101 1.78 19.05 2.86
CA GLN A 101 1.09 20.13 2.18
C GLN A 101 -0.08 19.56 1.38
N ILE A 102 -1.21 20.26 1.40
CA ILE A 102 -2.39 19.96 0.59
C ILE A 102 -2.76 21.23 -0.17
N ASP A 103 -2.80 21.17 -1.50
CA ASP A 103 -3.01 22.31 -2.40
C ASP A 103 -2.08 23.51 -2.11
N GLY A 104 -0.83 23.22 -1.77
CA GLY A 104 0.18 24.23 -1.45
C GLY A 104 0.06 24.85 -0.05
N VAL A 105 -0.88 24.39 0.77
CA VAL A 105 -1.01 24.81 2.17
C VAL A 105 -0.40 23.75 3.09
N THR A 106 0.53 24.15 3.96
CA THR A 106 1.17 23.25 4.93
C THR A 106 0.25 23.01 6.14
N TYR A 107 -0.08 21.74 6.40
CA TYR A 107 -0.91 21.31 7.53
C TYR A 107 -0.15 20.56 8.62
N ILE A 108 0.92 19.84 8.25
CA ILE A 108 1.87 19.24 9.20
C ILE A 108 3.24 19.80 8.87
N ASN A 109 4.00 20.20 9.89
CA ASN A 109 5.39 20.59 9.73
C ASN A 109 6.18 20.27 11.02
N THR A 110 7.08 19.29 10.95
CA THR A 110 7.96 18.93 12.07
C THR A 110 9.41 19.36 11.87
N MET A 111 9.71 20.12 10.80
CA MET A 111 11.06 20.55 10.45
C MET A 111 11.66 21.41 11.58
N GLY A 112 12.78 20.97 12.16
CA GLY A 112 13.44 21.62 13.29
C GLY A 112 12.69 21.55 14.62
N ALA A 113 11.61 20.76 14.72
CA ALA A 113 10.72 20.76 15.88
C ALA A 113 11.09 19.74 16.97
N GLY A 114 12.10 18.89 16.76
CA GLY A 114 12.48 17.85 17.73
C GLY A 114 11.38 16.78 17.92
N MET A 115 10.73 16.41 16.81
CA MET A 115 9.58 15.52 16.76
C MET A 115 9.85 14.16 16.10
N SER A 116 11.13 13.81 15.89
CA SER A 116 11.52 12.47 15.43
C SER A 116 10.86 11.39 16.30
N GLY A 117 10.28 10.39 15.63
CA GLY A 117 9.57 9.25 16.21
C GLY A 117 8.27 9.58 16.93
N LYS A 118 7.77 10.82 16.87
CA LYS A 118 6.52 11.24 17.52
C LYS A 118 5.39 11.36 16.49
N PRO A 119 4.24 10.70 16.72
CA PRO A 119 3.11 10.83 15.81
C PRO A 119 2.51 12.24 15.89
N VAL A 120 2.10 12.77 14.75
CA VAL A 120 1.40 14.06 14.61
C VAL A 120 0.08 13.86 13.90
N GLN A 121 -0.94 14.62 14.31
CA GLN A 121 -2.30 14.53 13.75
C GLN A 121 -2.84 15.93 13.49
N VAL A 122 -3.57 16.11 12.39
CA VAL A 122 -4.26 17.36 12.05
C VAL A 122 -5.61 17.07 11.39
N SER A 123 -6.61 17.91 11.67
CA SER A 123 -7.90 17.90 10.99
C SER A 123 -7.90 18.95 9.88
N VAL A 124 -8.27 18.53 8.67
CA VAL A 124 -8.27 19.37 7.46
C VAL A 124 -9.65 19.30 6.83
N SER A 125 -10.28 20.45 6.61
CA SER A 125 -11.52 20.52 5.84
C SER A 125 -11.19 20.54 4.35
N LEU A 126 -11.66 19.54 3.61
CA LEU A 126 -11.47 19.40 2.17
C LEU A 126 -12.82 19.35 1.47
N ASN A 127 -12.84 19.87 0.25
CA ASN A 127 -13.97 19.67 -0.65
C ASN A 127 -13.84 18.28 -1.31
N GLN A 128 -14.95 17.78 -1.84
CA GLN A 128 -14.88 16.64 -2.75
C GLN A 128 -14.07 17.03 -4.00
N GLY A 129 -13.24 16.10 -4.47
CA GLY A 129 -12.48 16.23 -5.71
C GLY A 129 -11.00 15.90 -5.55
N THR A 130 -10.24 16.17 -6.61
CA THR A 130 -8.80 15.94 -6.64
C THR A 130 -8.05 17.06 -5.92
N HIS A 131 -7.20 16.69 -4.98
CA HIS A 131 -6.32 17.56 -4.21
C HIS A 131 -4.86 17.14 -4.42
N ASN A 132 -3.95 18.12 -4.47
CA ASN A 132 -2.53 17.85 -4.63
C ASN A 132 -1.87 17.72 -3.25
N LEU A 133 -1.30 16.55 -2.97
CA LEU A 133 -0.56 16.30 -1.74
C LEU A 133 0.94 16.32 -2.02
N VAL A 134 1.68 17.00 -1.14
CA VAL A 134 3.14 16.99 -1.11
C VAL A 134 3.59 16.64 0.29
N VAL A 135 4.34 15.54 0.41
CA VAL A 135 5.04 15.17 1.63
C VAL A 135 6.52 15.43 1.43
N GLN A 136 7.12 16.16 2.36
CA GLN A 136 8.57 16.30 2.44
C GLN A 136 9.07 15.57 3.67
N TYR A 137 10.07 14.72 3.49
CA TYR A 137 10.72 13.95 4.53
C TYR A 137 12.22 14.25 4.58
N ARG A 138 12.79 14.34 5.77
CA ARG A 138 14.22 14.56 6.00
C ARG A 138 14.73 13.53 6.99
N GLN A 139 15.86 12.93 6.65
CA GLN A 139 16.63 12.04 7.50
C GLN A 139 18.00 12.65 7.83
N TYR A 140 18.38 12.65 9.10
CA TYR A 140 19.70 13.02 9.57
C TYR A 140 20.54 11.79 9.88
N THR A 141 20.19 10.99 10.89
CA THR A 141 21.02 9.87 11.38
C THR A 141 20.17 8.72 11.90
N ASP A 142 20.80 7.57 12.14
CA ASP A 142 20.15 6.38 12.72
C ASP A 142 18.98 5.87 11.86
N THR A 143 17.83 5.58 12.48
CA THR A 143 16.69 4.95 11.84
C THR A 143 15.91 5.92 10.97
N ALA A 144 15.47 5.43 9.81
CA ALA A 144 14.71 6.19 8.84
C ALA A 144 13.36 5.52 8.57
N TYR A 145 12.27 6.25 8.80
CA TYR A 145 10.92 5.84 8.39
C TYR A 145 9.99 7.03 8.19
N VAL A 146 8.97 6.85 7.36
CA VAL A 146 7.87 7.81 7.17
C VAL A 146 6.58 7.10 6.83
N TYR A 147 5.53 7.49 7.54
CA TYR A 147 4.18 6.97 7.42
C TYR A 147 3.20 8.13 7.29
N LEU A 148 2.22 8.01 6.40
CA LEU A 148 1.09 8.92 6.28
C LEU A 148 -0.21 8.13 6.24
N ASN A 149 -1.26 8.60 6.90
CA ASN A 149 -2.62 8.15 6.61
C ASN A 149 -3.63 9.27 6.88
N TRP A 150 -4.90 9.02 6.50
CA TRP A 150 -6.01 9.89 6.89
C TRP A 150 -7.32 9.13 7.04
N ALA A 151 -8.28 9.75 7.70
CA ALA A 151 -9.64 9.22 7.83
C ALA A 151 -10.67 10.33 7.60
N TYR A 152 -11.74 10.02 6.87
CA TYR A 152 -12.89 10.92 6.76
C TYR A 152 -13.67 10.92 8.09
N GLN A 153 -13.87 12.09 8.68
CA GLN A 153 -14.70 12.24 9.86
C GLN A 153 -16.17 12.33 9.45
N GLN A 154 -16.93 11.26 9.71
CA GLN A 154 -18.34 11.23 9.39
C GLN A 154 -19.15 12.18 10.29
N PRO A 155 -20.19 12.85 9.75
CA PRO A 155 -21.17 13.56 10.57
C PRO A 155 -21.84 12.57 11.54
N GLY A 156 -21.62 12.73 12.85
CA GLY A 156 -22.08 11.78 13.88
C GLY A 156 -21.00 11.14 14.73
N GLY A 157 -19.71 11.39 14.45
CA GLY A 157 -18.61 11.17 15.41
C GLY A 157 -17.82 9.86 15.26
N GLY A 158 -18.05 9.09 14.20
CA GLY A 158 -17.21 7.94 13.87
C GLY A 158 -15.92 8.37 13.16
N TYR A 159 -14.76 7.95 13.68
CA TYR A 159 -13.50 7.92 12.96
C TYR A 159 -13.16 6.46 12.63
N THR A 160 -13.00 6.10 11.37
CA THR A 160 -12.43 4.80 10.97
C THR A 160 -10.98 5.00 10.55
N TYR A 161 -10.05 4.66 11.44
CA TYR A 161 -8.62 4.68 11.13
C TYR A 161 -8.17 3.29 10.69
N THR A 162 -7.32 3.19 9.68
CA THR A 162 -6.32 2.11 9.63
C THR A 162 -5.25 2.47 10.68
N PRO A 163 -4.91 1.61 11.65
CA PRO A 163 -3.82 1.91 12.58
C PRO A 163 -2.54 2.21 11.79
N LEU A 164 -1.81 3.27 12.16
CA LEU A 164 -0.44 3.41 11.68
C LEU A 164 0.35 2.17 12.14
N PRO A 165 1.31 1.67 11.35
CA PRO A 165 2.30 0.75 11.87
C PRO A 165 2.89 1.36 13.14
N THR A 166 2.83 0.64 14.25
CA THR A 166 3.58 1.04 15.44
C THR A 166 5.05 0.98 15.06
N PRO A 167 5.85 2.04 15.33
CA PRO A 167 7.30 1.94 15.18
C PRO A 167 7.74 0.74 16.03
N MET A 168 8.46 -0.21 15.42
CA MET A 168 8.90 -1.39 16.15
C MET A 168 9.68 -0.93 17.40
N PRO A 169 9.36 -1.43 18.60
CA PRO A 169 10.11 -1.08 19.78
C PRO A 169 11.55 -1.57 19.59
N ASN A 170 12.47 -0.62 19.40
CA ASN A 170 13.92 -0.73 19.46
C ASN A 170 14.43 -2.18 19.43
N VAL A 171 14.37 -2.82 18.26
CA VAL A 171 15.21 -4.00 18.03
C VAL A 171 16.62 -3.47 17.92
N THR A 172 17.33 -3.48 19.04
CA THR A 172 18.79 -3.45 19.01
C THR A 172 19.19 -4.59 18.09
N PRO A 173 19.82 -4.34 16.92
CA PRO A 173 20.26 -5.43 16.09
C PRO A 173 21.26 -6.23 16.92
N GLU A 174 20.91 -7.47 17.24
CA GLU A 174 21.88 -8.45 17.69
C GLU A 174 23.01 -8.42 16.66
N PRO A 175 24.29 -8.27 17.07
CA PRO A 175 25.39 -8.14 16.14
C PRO A 175 25.49 -9.44 15.35
N THR A 176 24.85 -9.48 14.18
CA THR A 176 24.99 -10.57 13.24
C THR A 176 26.41 -10.42 12.70
N ALA A 177 27.26 -11.37 13.07
CA ALA A 177 28.60 -11.51 12.52
C ALA A 177 28.54 -11.33 11.01
N ALA A 178 29.51 -10.60 10.46
CA ALA A 178 29.62 -10.34 9.03
C ALA A 178 29.51 -11.65 8.23
N GLY A 179 28.30 -11.93 7.76
CA GLY A 179 28.04 -12.95 6.76
C GLY A 179 28.57 -12.47 5.41
N PRO A 180 28.99 -13.39 4.53
CA PRO A 180 29.54 -13.00 3.24
C PRO A 180 28.50 -12.21 2.44
N THR A 181 28.99 -11.16 1.79
CA THR A 181 28.29 -10.32 0.81
C THR A 181 27.32 -11.14 -0.05
N PRO A 182 26.04 -10.74 -0.21
CA PRO A 182 25.14 -11.44 -1.13
C PRO A 182 25.65 -11.22 -2.55
N THR A 183 26.29 -12.24 -3.08
CA THR A 183 26.45 -12.40 -4.52
C THR A 183 25.13 -13.00 -5.00
N PRO A 184 24.40 -12.40 -5.96
CA PRO A 184 23.22 -13.04 -6.52
C PRO A 184 23.72 -14.19 -7.41
N SER A 185 23.95 -15.34 -6.81
CA SER A 185 24.18 -16.60 -7.52
C SER A 185 23.42 -17.67 -6.77
N CYS A 186 22.51 -18.35 -7.47
CA CYS A 186 21.72 -19.48 -6.99
C CYS A 186 22.55 -20.37 -6.05
N ASP A 187 21.99 -20.69 -4.89
CA ASP A 187 22.53 -21.73 -4.01
C ASP A 187 22.54 -23.08 -4.78
N PRO A 188 23.63 -23.88 -4.71
CA PRO A 188 23.75 -25.16 -5.42
C PRO A 188 22.75 -26.26 -5.00
N TRP A 189 21.93 -26.06 -3.96
CA TRP A 189 20.92 -27.03 -3.52
C TRP A 189 19.53 -26.87 -4.19
N TRP A 190 19.33 -25.79 -4.96
CA TRP A 190 18.14 -25.59 -5.79
C TRP A 190 18.55 -25.26 -7.21
N GLU A 191 18.05 -26.02 -8.19
CA GLU A 191 18.27 -25.68 -9.60
C GLU A 191 17.75 -24.26 -9.85
N CYS A 192 18.50 -23.46 -10.63
CA CYS A 192 18.09 -22.14 -11.10
C CYS A 192 16.83 -22.28 -11.98
N SER A 193 15.66 -22.42 -11.36
CA SER A 193 14.36 -22.56 -12.03
C SER A 193 13.72 -21.19 -12.20
N CYS A 194 13.05 -21.03 -13.33
CA CYS A 194 12.11 -19.94 -13.56
C CYS A 194 10.71 -20.48 -13.32
N PRO A 195 9.83 -19.74 -12.62
CA PRO A 195 8.44 -20.15 -12.53
C PRO A 195 7.81 -20.19 -13.92
N THR A 196 6.99 -21.20 -14.17
CA THR A 196 6.24 -21.28 -15.43
C THR A 196 5.07 -20.31 -15.37
N SER A 197 5.15 -19.20 -16.10
CA SER A 197 4.03 -18.29 -16.27
C SER A 197 3.18 -18.70 -17.48
N ALA A 198 1.86 -18.70 -17.31
CA ALA A 198 0.92 -18.94 -18.39
C ALA A 198 0.98 -17.82 -19.44
N THR A 199 0.74 -18.17 -20.70
CA THR A 199 0.65 -17.23 -21.83
C THR A 199 -0.77 -16.77 -22.12
N SER A 200 -1.77 -17.42 -21.49
CA SER A 200 -3.18 -17.08 -21.56
C SER A 200 -3.86 -17.46 -20.25
N VAL A 201 -4.71 -16.59 -19.73
CA VAL A 201 -5.47 -16.82 -18.49
C VAL A 201 -6.89 -16.28 -18.68
N THR A 202 -7.87 -17.12 -18.38
CA THR A 202 -9.28 -16.72 -18.33
C THR A 202 -9.85 -17.11 -16.98
N THR A 203 -10.58 -16.19 -16.37
CA THR A 203 -11.25 -16.38 -15.09
C THR A 203 -12.73 -16.04 -15.25
N GLU A 204 -13.51 -16.19 -14.18
CA GLU A 204 -14.89 -15.69 -14.18
C GLU A 204 -14.98 -14.15 -14.31
N TYR A 205 -13.87 -13.44 -14.05
CA TYR A 205 -13.77 -11.98 -14.09
C TYR A 205 -13.03 -11.46 -15.33
N GLY A 206 -12.99 -12.22 -16.42
CA GLY A 206 -12.48 -11.77 -17.72
C GLY A 206 -11.37 -12.63 -18.32
N ASP A 207 -10.98 -12.26 -19.54
CA ASP A 207 -9.83 -12.80 -20.26
C ASP A 207 -8.62 -11.88 -20.09
N TYR A 208 -7.59 -12.38 -19.41
CA TYR A 208 -6.36 -11.66 -19.06
C TYR A 208 -5.25 -11.88 -20.08
N THR A 209 -5.49 -12.68 -21.13
CA THR A 209 -4.53 -12.91 -22.22
C THR A 209 -4.02 -11.59 -22.84
N PRO A 210 -4.85 -10.56 -23.08
CA PRO A 210 -4.35 -9.26 -23.56
C PRO A 210 -3.43 -8.55 -22.57
N CYS A 211 -3.66 -8.71 -21.26
CA CYS A 211 -2.81 -8.12 -20.23
C CYS A 211 -1.43 -8.77 -20.18
N ILE A 212 -1.40 -10.09 -20.35
CA ILE A 212 -0.15 -10.85 -20.46
C ILE A 212 0.64 -10.41 -21.70
N GLN A 213 -0.03 -10.29 -22.86
CA GLN A 213 0.63 -9.98 -24.13
C GLN A 213 1.12 -8.53 -24.22
N ASN A 214 0.38 -7.60 -23.64
CA ASN A 214 0.69 -6.16 -23.70
C ASN A 214 1.44 -5.65 -22.46
N ASN A 215 1.72 -6.53 -21.49
CA ASN A 215 2.35 -6.17 -20.22
C ASN A 215 1.55 -5.07 -19.46
N GLU A 216 0.23 -5.24 -19.43
CA GLU A 216 -0.72 -4.33 -18.77
C GLU A 216 -1.08 -4.87 -17.37
N PRO A 217 -1.46 -3.98 -16.42
CA PRO A 217 -1.94 -4.43 -15.12
C PRO A 217 -3.23 -5.24 -15.26
N GLN A 218 -3.43 -6.19 -14.34
CA GLN A 218 -4.59 -7.08 -14.34
C GLN A 218 -5.95 -6.34 -14.35
N SER A 219 -6.00 -5.11 -13.81
CA SER A 219 -7.21 -4.29 -13.84
C SER A 219 -7.63 -3.87 -15.25
N ALA A 220 -6.71 -3.77 -16.21
CA ALA A 220 -7.02 -3.43 -17.59
C ALA A 220 -7.86 -4.51 -18.30
N CYS A 221 -7.79 -5.75 -17.83
CA CYS A 221 -8.54 -6.89 -18.37
C CYS A 221 -9.65 -7.39 -17.43
N PHE A 222 -9.80 -6.75 -16.26
CA PHE A 222 -10.80 -7.13 -15.29
C PHE A 222 -12.21 -6.71 -15.76
N VAL A 223 -13.13 -7.67 -15.71
CA VAL A 223 -14.55 -7.47 -15.97
C VAL A 223 -15.29 -7.93 -14.73
N SER A 224 -15.97 -7.00 -14.06
CA SER A 224 -16.87 -7.35 -12.95
C SER A 224 -18.08 -8.13 -13.49
N ASP A 225 -18.44 -9.19 -12.79
CA ASP A 225 -19.67 -9.96 -13.02
C ASP A 225 -20.92 -9.29 -12.41
N GLY A 226 -20.74 -8.14 -11.71
CA GLY A 226 -21.79 -7.36 -11.08
C GLY A 226 -22.39 -7.98 -9.82
N GLN A 227 -21.82 -9.07 -9.29
CA GLN A 227 -22.26 -9.66 -8.02
C GLN A 227 -21.75 -8.83 -6.84
N TRP A 228 -22.50 -8.86 -5.73
CA TRP A 228 -22.20 -8.03 -4.56
C TRP A 228 -20.96 -8.52 -3.78
N ASP A 229 -20.64 -9.80 -3.92
CA ASP A 229 -19.51 -10.51 -3.31
C ASP A 229 -18.30 -10.62 -4.25
N ALA A 230 -18.42 -10.13 -5.49
CA ALA A 230 -17.34 -10.14 -6.45
C ALA A 230 -16.27 -9.06 -6.16
N PRO A 231 -15.03 -9.28 -6.61
CA PRO A 231 -14.05 -8.22 -6.72
C PRO A 231 -14.62 -7.06 -7.55
N ASN A 232 -14.24 -5.83 -7.19
CA ASN A 232 -14.55 -4.62 -7.97
C ASN A 232 -13.26 -3.98 -8.50
N MET A 233 -13.38 -3.09 -9.48
CA MET A 233 -12.22 -2.47 -10.13
C MET A 233 -11.24 -1.86 -9.10
N GLY A 234 -11.77 -1.12 -8.11
CA GLY A 234 -10.94 -0.56 -7.05
C GLY A 234 -10.19 -1.63 -6.26
N SER A 235 -10.80 -2.77 -5.98
CA SER A 235 -10.18 -3.88 -5.26
C SER A 235 -9.10 -4.61 -6.06
N ILE A 236 -9.15 -4.54 -7.40
CA ILE A 236 -8.18 -5.13 -8.34
C ILE A 236 -7.03 -4.16 -8.62
N ASP A 237 -7.33 -2.86 -8.76
CA ASP A 237 -6.30 -1.80 -8.80
C ASP A 237 -5.47 -1.74 -7.50
N SER A 238 -6.02 -2.27 -6.40
CA SER A 238 -5.32 -2.37 -5.12
C SER A 238 -4.37 -3.58 -5.03
N GLU A 239 -4.47 -4.53 -5.94
CA GLU A 239 -3.61 -5.72 -5.93
C GLU A 239 -2.27 -5.42 -6.59
N PRO A 240 -1.14 -5.87 -6.01
CA PRO A 240 0.15 -5.85 -6.67
C PRO A 240 0.09 -6.50 -8.05
N THR A 241 0.99 -6.06 -8.95
CA THR A 241 1.12 -6.64 -10.28
C THR A 241 1.38 -8.14 -10.18
N ILE A 242 0.62 -8.93 -10.94
CA ILE A 242 0.88 -10.35 -11.08
C ILE A 242 2.29 -10.56 -11.64
N GLN A 243 3.09 -11.32 -10.92
CA GLN A 243 4.46 -11.68 -11.30
C GLN A 243 4.50 -13.03 -12.01
N VAL A 244 3.57 -13.93 -11.67
CA VAL A 244 3.39 -15.23 -12.33
C VAL A 244 1.93 -15.43 -12.68
N TRP A 245 1.63 -15.45 -13.98
CA TRP A 245 0.27 -15.64 -14.48
C TRP A 245 -0.13 -17.11 -14.47
N GLY A 246 -1.37 -17.38 -14.10
CA GLY A 246 -1.92 -18.72 -14.09
C GLY A 246 -3.16 -18.81 -13.20
N ASN A 247 -4.11 -19.66 -13.58
CA ASN A 247 -5.31 -19.88 -12.79
C ASN A 247 -4.95 -20.38 -11.38
N CYS A 248 -5.48 -19.72 -10.37
CA CYS A 248 -5.31 -20.06 -8.97
C CYS A 248 -6.58 -19.78 -8.16
N THR A 249 -6.62 -20.25 -6.91
CA THR A 249 -7.75 -19.98 -6.02
C THR A 249 -7.58 -18.59 -5.38
N PRO A 250 -8.53 -17.65 -5.52
CA PRO A 250 -8.41 -16.31 -4.96
C PRO A 250 -7.99 -16.27 -3.49
N GLY A 251 -6.95 -15.48 -3.18
CA GLY A 251 -6.41 -15.34 -1.81
C GLY A 251 -5.65 -16.56 -1.28
N GLN A 252 -5.46 -17.61 -2.09
CA GLN A 252 -4.61 -18.74 -1.72
C GLN A 252 -3.18 -18.27 -1.47
N LEU A 253 -2.58 -18.71 -0.36
CA LEU A 253 -1.16 -18.52 -0.09
C LEU A 253 -0.37 -19.74 -0.56
N GLN A 254 0.77 -19.51 -1.21
CA GLN A 254 1.65 -20.57 -1.69
C GLN A 254 3.11 -20.13 -1.64
N CYS A 255 4.00 -21.04 -1.21
CA CYS A 255 5.43 -20.83 -1.34
C CYS A 255 5.88 -21.18 -2.74
N MET A 256 6.35 -20.20 -3.49
CA MET A 256 6.76 -20.37 -4.89
C MET A 256 7.78 -19.32 -5.31
N GLN A 257 8.46 -19.57 -6.42
CA GLN A 257 9.28 -18.54 -7.05
C GLN A 257 8.39 -17.59 -7.85
N LEU A 258 8.62 -16.27 -7.72
CA LEU A 258 7.92 -15.25 -8.51
C LEU A 258 8.79 -14.64 -9.62
N ALA A 259 10.07 -14.97 -9.64
CA ALA A 259 11.01 -14.57 -10.67
C ALA A 259 12.13 -15.62 -10.80
N CYS A 260 12.80 -15.63 -11.95
CA CYS A 260 13.95 -16.50 -12.19
C CYS A 260 15.05 -16.23 -11.16
N ASN A 261 15.67 -17.31 -10.67
CA ASN A 261 16.87 -17.23 -9.82
C ASN A 261 16.66 -16.43 -8.52
N GLN A 262 15.43 -16.42 -7.99
CA GLN A 262 15.10 -15.85 -6.69
C GLN A 262 14.73 -16.96 -5.71
N GLU A 263 14.96 -16.71 -4.41
CA GLU A 263 14.45 -17.59 -3.37
C GLU A 263 12.92 -17.64 -3.42
N PRO A 264 12.31 -18.80 -3.11
CA PRO A 264 10.87 -18.91 -2.97
C PRO A 264 10.36 -17.95 -1.90
N VAL A 265 9.26 -17.29 -2.22
CA VAL A 265 8.55 -16.37 -1.33
C VAL A 265 7.15 -16.90 -1.08
N GLN A 266 6.52 -16.45 -0.01
CA GLN A 266 5.10 -16.65 0.15
C GLN A 266 4.40 -15.68 -0.81
N ALA A 267 3.70 -16.24 -1.79
CA ALA A 267 2.88 -15.53 -2.74
C ALA A 267 1.40 -15.67 -2.36
N THR A 268 0.59 -14.68 -2.75
CA THR A 268 -0.86 -14.78 -2.70
C THR A 268 -1.44 -14.74 -4.11
N CYS A 269 -2.49 -15.52 -4.34
CA CYS A 269 -3.27 -15.47 -5.57
C CYS A 269 -4.16 -14.22 -5.57
N SER A 270 -4.21 -13.55 -6.72
CA SER A 270 -5.11 -12.42 -7.00
C SER A 270 -6.58 -12.76 -6.72
N LYS A 271 -7.37 -11.75 -6.37
CA LYS A 271 -8.82 -11.85 -6.13
C LYS A 271 -9.58 -12.35 -7.35
N THR A 272 -9.03 -12.14 -8.54
CA THR A 272 -9.61 -12.62 -9.79
C THR A 272 -9.23 -14.06 -10.09
N GLY A 273 -8.26 -14.64 -9.37
CA GLY A 273 -7.73 -15.96 -9.64
C GLY A 273 -6.80 -16.01 -10.86
N ALA A 274 -6.30 -14.84 -11.32
CA ALA A 274 -5.57 -14.72 -12.58
C ALA A 274 -4.04 -14.97 -12.46
N GLY A 275 -3.51 -14.99 -11.24
CA GLY A 275 -2.08 -15.19 -11.00
C GLY A 275 -1.62 -14.74 -9.62
N TRP A 276 -0.31 -14.77 -9.43
CA TRP A 276 0.37 -14.67 -8.13
C TRP A 276 1.25 -13.44 -8.01
N PHE A 277 1.29 -12.86 -6.81
CA PHE A 277 2.20 -11.78 -6.44
C PHE A 277 2.71 -11.93 -5.01
N TYR A 278 3.78 -11.19 -4.67
CA TYR A 278 4.44 -11.27 -3.37
C TYR A 278 3.49 -10.97 -2.21
N TYR A 279 3.54 -11.81 -1.16
CA TYR A 279 2.81 -11.62 0.09
C TYR A 279 3.75 -11.54 1.29
N GLY A 280 4.80 -12.37 1.36
CA GLY A 280 5.71 -12.40 2.50
C GLY A 280 6.81 -13.46 2.41
N ALA A 281 7.45 -13.75 3.54
CA ALA A 281 8.44 -14.82 3.65
C ALA A 281 7.76 -16.19 3.82
N CYS A 282 8.38 -17.24 3.28
CA CYS A 282 7.89 -18.60 3.45
C CYS A 282 7.99 -19.08 4.92
N PRO A 283 6.97 -19.80 5.43
CA PRO A 283 7.11 -20.54 6.68
C PRO A 283 8.25 -21.56 6.59
N ALA A 284 8.95 -21.80 7.69
CA ALA A 284 10.14 -22.65 7.73
C ALA A 284 9.95 -24.08 7.19
N ASP A 285 8.73 -24.63 7.30
CA ASP A 285 8.39 -26.00 6.87
C ASP A 285 7.48 -26.04 5.63
N ALA A 286 7.40 -24.95 4.87
CA ALA A 286 6.51 -24.88 3.71
C ALA A 286 7.06 -25.66 2.50
N THR A 287 6.22 -26.49 1.89
CA THR A 287 6.52 -27.10 0.59
C THR A 287 6.56 -26.01 -0.49
N VAL A 288 7.68 -25.91 -1.20
CA VAL A 288 7.85 -25.00 -2.33
C VAL A 288 7.26 -25.64 -3.58
N VAL A 289 6.37 -24.92 -4.26
CA VAL A 289 5.85 -25.28 -5.57
C VAL A 289 6.71 -24.58 -6.63
N GLN A 290 7.22 -25.36 -7.58
CA GLN A 290 7.96 -24.87 -8.75
C GLN A 290 7.01 -24.55 -9.91
#